data_AF-A0A1G9DXU2-F1
#
_entry.id   AF-A0A1G9DXU2-F1
#
_cell.length_a   1.000
_cell.length_b   1.000
_cell.length_c   1.000
_cell.angle_alpha   90.00
_cell.angle_beta   90.00
_cell.angle_gamma   90.00
#
_symmetry.space_group_name_H-M   'P 1'
#
loop_
_entity.id
_entity.type
_entity.pdbx_description
1 polymer ?
#
loop_
_entity_poly.entity_id
_entity_poly.type
_entity_poly.pdbx_seq_one_letter_code
_entity_poly.pdbx_strand_id
1 'polypeptide(L)'
;MKIEGYGADISPRPRLPGVGDQLETAFLAEMLKIAMPDGGAGAFGGGTGESQFSSFLTEQHAAALASRLDLGLAGRLEADHG
;
A
#
# COMPACT_ATOMS: atom_id res chain seq x y z
N MET A 1 47.58 -8.23 -1.36
CA MET A 1 46.25 -8.67 -1.82
C MET A 1 45.22 -7.86 -1.06
N LYS A 2 44.50 -6.96 -1.74
CA LYS A 2 43.51 -6.06 -1.13
C LYS A 2 42.15 -6.55 -1.56
N ILE A 3 41.38 -7.10 -0.63
CA ILE A 3 40.00 -7.52 -0.88
C ILE A 3 39.13 -6.31 -0.58
N GLU A 4 38.81 -5.57 -1.65
CA GLU A 4 37.77 -4.55 -1.66
C GLU A 4 36.41 -5.27 -1.79
N GLY A 5 35.45 -4.89 -0.93
CA GLY A 5 34.02 -5.14 -1.17
C GLY A 5 33.40 -6.35 -0.47
N TYR A 6 32.60 -6.08 0.57
CA TYR A 6 31.38 -6.86 0.81
C TYR A 6 30.35 -6.01 1.57
N GLY A 7 29.15 -5.91 1.00
CA GLY A 7 27.95 -5.43 1.67
C GLY A 7 27.56 -3.99 1.37
N ALA A 8 27.01 -3.72 0.18
CA ALA A 8 25.98 -2.69 0.10
C ALA A 8 24.91 -3.06 1.15
N ASP A 9 24.59 -2.14 2.05
CA ASP A 9 23.52 -2.27 3.03
C ASP A 9 22.20 -2.55 2.29
N ILE A 10 21.82 -3.83 2.20
CA ILE A 10 20.56 -4.30 1.58
C ILE A 10 19.42 -4.29 2.59
N SER A 11 19.57 -3.62 3.73
CA SER A 11 18.49 -3.48 4.70
C SER A 11 17.41 -2.58 4.08
N PRO A 12 16.18 -3.05 3.87
CA PRO A 12 15.11 -2.16 3.44
C PRO A 12 14.92 -1.11 4.53
N ARG A 13 15.42 0.10 4.27
CA ARG A 13 15.21 1.21 5.20
C ARG A 13 13.72 1.52 5.18
N PRO A 14 13.07 1.66 6.35
CA PRO A 14 11.69 2.12 6.37
C PRO A 14 11.64 3.49 5.69
N ARG A 15 11.08 3.53 4.48
CA ARG A 15 10.82 4.79 3.79
C ARG A 15 9.54 5.38 4.37
N LEU A 16 9.59 6.67 4.68
CA LEU A 16 8.37 7.41 4.97
C LEU A 16 7.53 7.48 3.69
N PRO A 17 6.20 7.31 3.76
CA PRO A 17 5.35 7.34 2.57
C PRO A 17 5.47 8.68 1.86
N GLY A 18 5.80 8.64 0.57
CA GLY A 18 5.78 9.79 -0.32
C GLY A 18 4.38 10.13 -0.82
N VAL A 19 4.25 11.19 -1.62
CA VAL A 19 3.00 11.55 -2.31
C VAL A 19 2.59 10.43 -3.29
N GLY A 20 3.55 9.81 -3.97
CA GLY A 20 3.30 8.65 -4.84
C GLY A 20 2.73 7.46 -4.08
N ASP A 21 3.29 7.14 -2.91
CA ASP A 21 2.79 6.03 -2.07
C ASP A 21 1.35 6.29 -1.61
N GLN A 22 0.98 7.55 -1.33
CA GLN A 22 -0.39 7.91 -0.95
C GLN A 22 -1.37 7.74 -2.12
N LEU A 23 -0.98 8.15 -3.32
CA LEU A 23 -1.78 7.94 -4.53
C LEU A 23 -2.00 6.44 -4.80
N GLU A 24 -0.95 5.65 -4.68
CA GLU A 24 -1.00 4.20 -4.86
C GLU A 24 -1.82 3.50 -3.78
N THR A 25 -1.70 3.97 -2.52
CA THR A 25 -2.55 3.49 -1.42
C THR A 25 -4.02 3.72 -1.72
N ALA A 26 -4.40 4.93 -2.16
CA ALA A 26 -5.79 5.23 -2.52
C ALA A 26 -6.29 4.35 -3.68
N PHE A 27 -5.46 4.17 -4.71
CA PHE A 27 -5.79 3.30 -5.84
C PHE A 27 -5.98 1.84 -5.41
N LEU A 28 -5.03 1.30 -4.64
CA LEU A 28 -5.08 -0.09 -4.17
C LEU A 28 -6.24 -0.33 -3.20
N ALA A 29 -6.61 0.66 -2.38
CA ALA A 29 -7.78 0.55 -1.51
C ALA A 29 -9.08 0.33 -2.32
N GLU A 30 -9.26 1.06 -3.43
CA GLU A 30 -10.40 0.83 -4.33
C GLU A 30 -10.34 -0.53 -5.02
N MET A 31 -9.14 -0.97 -5.43
CA MET A 31 -8.98 -2.30 -6.02
C MET A 31 -9.30 -3.42 -5.04
N LEU A 32 -8.92 -3.25 -3.76
CA LEU A 32 -9.20 -4.22 -2.71
C LEU A 32 -10.70 -4.34 -2.40
N LYS A 33 -11.46 -3.23 -2.42
CA LYS A 33 -12.92 -3.28 -2.26
C LYS A 33 -13.61 -4.16 -3.32
N ILE A 34 -13.05 -4.20 -4.53
CA ILE A 34 -13.57 -5.03 -5.63
C ILE A 34 -13.04 -6.47 -5.55
N ALA A 35 -11.74 -6.64 -5.30
CA ALA A 35 -11.05 -7.93 -5.34
C ALA A 35 -11.29 -8.78 -4.08
N MET A 36 -11.57 -8.12 -2.96
CA MET A 36 -11.83 -8.73 -1.66
C MET A 36 -13.19 -8.24 -1.16
N PRO A 37 -14.29 -8.63 -1.82
CA PRO A 37 -15.63 -8.26 -1.38
C PRO A 37 -15.84 -8.76 0.04
N ASP A 38 -16.48 -7.94 0.88
CA ASP A 38 -16.68 -8.21 2.30
C ASP A 38 -17.10 -9.67 2.52
N GLY A 39 -16.21 -10.44 3.16
CA GLY A 39 -16.49 -11.81 3.58
C GLY A 39 -17.57 -11.74 4.64
N GLY A 40 -18.83 -11.86 4.21
CA GLY A 40 -20.00 -11.44 4.96
C GLY A 40 -20.01 -11.78 6.45
N ALA A 41 -20.55 -10.85 7.24
CA ALA A 41 -20.93 -10.99 8.65
C ALA A 41 -20.08 -12.00 9.46
N GLY A 42 -18.81 -11.67 9.69
CA GLY A 42 -17.98 -12.36 10.68
C GLY A 42 -18.50 -12.14 12.11
N ALA A 43 -17.82 -12.72 13.10
CA ALA A 43 -18.19 -12.66 14.53
C ALA A 43 -18.39 -11.25 15.13
N PHE A 44 -17.99 -10.20 14.39
CA PHE A 44 -18.26 -8.80 14.67
C PHE A 44 -19.46 -8.35 13.83
N GLY A 45 -20.68 -8.50 14.34
CA GLY A 45 -21.89 -8.21 13.56
C GLY A 45 -22.29 -6.74 13.51
N GLY A 46 -22.27 -6.14 12.31
CA GLY A 46 -23.29 -5.22 11.75
C GLY A 46 -23.40 -3.81 12.32
N GLY A 47 -22.48 -3.38 13.19
CA GLY A 47 -22.48 -2.04 13.79
C GLY A 47 -21.56 -1.05 13.06
N THR A 48 -21.75 0.25 13.27
CA THR A 48 -20.88 1.31 12.70
C THR A 48 -19.39 1.08 12.97
N GLY A 49 -19.04 0.50 14.12
CA GLY A 49 -17.64 0.16 14.45
C GLY A 49 -17.04 -0.90 13.53
N GLU A 50 -17.83 -1.89 13.09
CA GLU A 50 -17.37 -2.92 12.17
C GLU A 50 -17.07 -2.31 10.79
N SER A 51 -17.97 -1.49 10.24
CA SER A 51 -17.76 -0.86 8.94
C SER A 51 -16.54 0.07 8.93
N GLN A 52 -16.31 0.81 10.03
CA GLN A 52 -15.11 1.64 10.19
C GLN A 52 -13.85 0.79 10.28
N PHE A 53 -13.89 -0.33 11.01
CA PHE A 53 -12.76 -1.25 11.13
C PHE A 53 -12.44 -1.96 9.80
N SER A 54 -13.45 -2.40 9.04
CA SER A 54 -13.25 -2.98 7.69
C SER A 54 -12.61 -1.97 6.73
N SER A 55 -13.09 -0.72 6.77
CA SER A 55 -12.51 0.38 5.97
C SER A 55 -11.05 0.62 6.35
N PHE A 56 -10.77 0.70 7.66
CA PHE A 56 -9.40 0.83 8.17
C PHE A 56 -8.48 -0.32 7.73
N LEU A 57 -8.93 -1.58 7.84
CA LEU A 57 -8.14 -2.74 7.42
C LEU A 57 -7.83 -2.70 5.92
N THR A 58 -8.81 -2.29 5.12
CA THR A 58 -8.64 -2.12 3.66
C THR A 58 -7.55 -1.09 3.36
N GLU A 59 -7.58 0.07 4.02
CA GLU A 59 -6.57 1.11 3.88
C GLU A 59 -5.18 0.63 4.34
N GLN A 60 -5.08 -0.09 5.45
CA GLN A 60 -3.80 -0.61 5.94
C GLN A 60 -3.20 -1.66 5.00
N HIS A 61 -4.03 -2.56 4.45
CA HIS A 61 -3.58 -3.50 3.43
C HIS A 61 -3.10 -2.78 2.17
N ALA A 62 -3.84 -1.77 1.72
CA ALA A 62 -3.45 -0.97 0.56
C ALA A 62 -2.11 -0.26 0.78
N ALA A 63 -1.90 0.34 1.96
CA ALA A 63 -0.65 1.01 2.31
C ALA A 63 0.53 0.03 2.37
N ALA A 64 0.32 -1.15 2.96
CA ALA A 64 1.33 -2.21 3.00
C ALA A 64 1.71 -2.69 1.60
N LEU A 65 0.73 -2.81 0.69
CA LEU A 65 0.97 -3.17 -0.71
C LEU A 65 1.69 -2.06 -1.47
N ALA A 66 1.26 -0.81 -1.35
CA ALA A 66 1.89 0.35 -1.99
C ALA A 66 3.37 0.44 -1.63
N SER A 67 3.70 0.28 -0.34
CA SER A 67 5.09 0.33 0.15
C SER A 67 6.02 -0.75 -0.43
N ARG A 68 5.46 -1.82 -1.01
CA ARG A 68 6.22 -2.99 -1.52
C ARG A 68 6.18 -3.12 -3.03
N LEU A 69 5.06 -2.76 -3.66
CA LEU A 69 4.84 -2.98 -5.09
C LEU A 69 5.40 -1.85 -5.95
N ASP A 70 5.38 -0.60 -5.46
CA ASP A 70 5.86 0.59 -6.17
C ASP A 70 5.33 0.63 -7.63
N LEU A 71 4.04 0.97 -7.79
CA LEU A 71 3.34 0.91 -9.07
C LEU A 71 3.78 2.03 -10.04
N GLY A 72 4.45 3.06 -9.53
CA GLY A 72 4.90 4.23 -10.27
C GLY A 72 3.76 5.12 -10.77
N LEU A 73 2.61 5.15 -10.08
CA LEU A 73 1.42 5.85 -10.60
C LEU A 73 1.63 7.37 -10.68
N ALA A 74 2.31 7.97 -9.71
CA ALA A 74 2.58 9.41 -9.71
C ALA A 74 3.42 9.82 -10.93
N GLY A 75 4.49 9.08 -11.22
CA GLY A 75 5.35 9.36 -12.37
C GLY A 75 4.61 9.20 -13.71
N ARG A 76 3.65 8.27 -13.81
CA ARG A 76 2.84 8.10 -15.02
C ARG A 76 1.88 9.27 -15.26
N LEU A 77 1.29 9.83 -14.20
CA LEU A 77 0.43 11.01 -14.31
C LEU A 77 1.21 12.29 -14.63
N GLU A 78 2.42 12.43 -14.09
CA GLU A 78 3.31 13.54 -14.45
C GLU A 78 3.74 13.47 -15.93
N ALA A 79 4.05 12.27 -16.43
CA ALA A 79 4.46 12.06 -17.81
C ALA A 79 3.34 12.26 -18.85
N ASP A 80 2.07 12.07 -18.47
CA ASP A 80 0.92 12.25 -19.37
C ASP A 80 0.48 13.72 -19.52
N HIS A 81 1.04 14.63 -18.71
CA HIS A 81 0.68 16.05 -18.68
C HIS A 81 1.88 16.99 -18.98
N GLY A 82 2.96 16.45 -19.59
CA GLY A 82 4.18 17.16 -19.98
C GLY A 82 4.38 17.31 -21.47
#